data_AF-A0A7S1ZYW7-F1
#
_entry.id   AF-A0A7S1ZYW7-F1
#
_cell.length_a   1.000
_cell.length_b   1.000
_cell.length_c   1.000
_cell.angle_alpha   90.00
_cell.angle_beta   90.00
_cell.angle_gamma   90.00
#
_symmetry.space_group_name_H-M   'P 1'
#
loop_
_entity.id
_entity.type
_entity.pdbx_description
1 polymer ?
#
loop_
_entity_poly.entity_id
_entity_poly.type
_entity_poly.pdbx_seq_one_letter_code
_entity_poly.pdbx_strand_id
1 'polypeptide(L)'
;IAAPLLASTITISFAVAWKLLNELNPLLEKSERVFIGLQKDYLSSTVNLRSDFSALVTERGLKELHILTRVAGWLFFGGIERSNSFTEMSFAADECKEYEIGDCPHIHNKTLAPCACEWNDDRGVNNICYDYKEHPRYLQKQHGAVLTTDTWPNGDRNVSSFPNHSVSPSTTEWLENVDDAPGSYKGASAEGYETTYDRLRTLSALSIIEMPLYNHYRGEDASLDSYVAFDADGSLIGYQGCGQEVDEYAHWKSTVANGAAEIQPLLCPLGKYGFDSRCRGWYDKTKKKWESSHIDGDPLYVTAPYIFAGDGFLGQSSVLPLVDPKNNNHIGQILIDFSPSLIFNALTSNTVLFDDGFAFVINEDGGTVTGPGSETVTNDAKPPIDELIFLGRDCTNKHVYIGAFRTILSNMKEGRSQTEEFTRQREDCSTQNMYISYSSVNVKNFYPLNSSDFSRGVKEYESMIYSIA
;
A
#
# COMPACT_ATOMS: atom_id res chain seq x y z
N ILE A 1 12.07 -76.05 39.34
CA ILE A 1 11.79 -76.13 37.88
C ILE A 1 11.22 -74.82 37.33
N ALA A 2 10.28 -74.15 38.03
CA ALA A 2 9.69 -72.89 37.55
C ALA A 2 10.64 -71.67 37.49
N ALA A 3 11.54 -71.50 38.49
CA ALA A 3 12.45 -70.35 38.56
C ALA A 3 13.45 -70.22 37.38
N PRO A 4 14.16 -71.28 36.93
CA PRO A 4 15.06 -71.18 35.78
C PRO A 4 14.32 -70.92 34.45
N LEU A 5 13.07 -71.38 34.33
CA LEU A 5 12.21 -71.13 33.17
C LEU A 5 11.74 -69.66 33.13
N LEU A 6 11.39 -69.09 34.29
CA LEU A 6 11.06 -67.67 34.43
C LEU A 6 12.26 -66.77 34.11
N ALA A 7 13.43 -67.12 34.64
CA ALA A 7 14.67 -66.39 34.39
C ALA A 7 15.01 -66.38 32.89
N SER A 8 14.92 -67.52 32.19
CA SER A 8 15.19 -67.57 30.75
C SER A 8 14.19 -66.75 29.93
N THR A 9 12.90 -66.78 30.26
CA THR A 9 11.91 -65.90 29.59
C THR A 9 12.19 -64.42 29.82
N ILE A 10 12.52 -64.00 31.05
CA ILE A 10 12.85 -62.60 31.34
C ILE A 10 14.10 -62.16 30.58
N THR A 11 15.14 -63.00 30.54
CA THR A 11 16.36 -62.69 29.79
C THR A 11 16.12 -62.59 28.29
N ILE A 12 15.30 -63.48 27.71
CA ILE A 12 14.94 -63.43 26.29
C ILE A 12 14.09 -62.19 26.00
N SER A 13 13.06 -61.90 26.81
CA SER A 13 12.23 -60.70 26.65
C SER A 13 13.05 -59.42 26.77
N PHE A 14 13.98 -59.35 27.72
CA PHE A 14 14.89 -58.21 27.86
C PHE A 14 15.83 -58.08 26.67
N ALA A 15 16.43 -59.18 26.20
CA ALA A 15 17.30 -59.15 25.02
C ALA A 15 16.57 -58.74 23.73
N VAL A 16 15.32 -59.20 23.55
CA VAL A 16 14.47 -58.81 22.43
C VAL A 16 14.04 -57.35 22.55
N ALA A 17 13.60 -56.89 23.72
CA ALA A 17 13.24 -55.49 23.96
C ALA A 17 14.44 -54.55 23.76
N TRP A 18 15.62 -54.94 24.26
CA TRP A 18 16.87 -54.21 24.07
C TRP A 18 17.25 -54.11 22.59
N LYS A 19 17.16 -55.21 21.84
CA LYS A 19 17.43 -55.23 20.40
C LYS A 19 16.42 -54.38 19.63
N LEU A 20 15.13 -54.48 19.96
CA LEU A 20 14.08 -53.66 19.36
C LEU A 20 14.31 -52.17 19.64
N LEU A 21 14.64 -51.77 20.87
CA LEU A 21 14.94 -50.37 21.20
C LEU A 21 16.17 -49.86 20.44
N ASN A 22 17.23 -50.66 20.34
CA ASN A 22 18.45 -50.27 19.63
C ASN A 22 18.28 -50.19 18.11
N GLU A 23 17.38 -50.97 17.52
CA GLU A 23 17.07 -50.87 16.07
C GLU A 23 16.00 -49.82 15.77
N LEU A 24 15.02 -49.64 16.67
CA LEU A 24 13.91 -48.69 16.50
C LEU A 24 14.37 -47.25 16.71
N ASN A 25 15.18 -46.94 17.73
CA ASN A 25 15.60 -45.57 18.01
C ASN A 25 16.33 -44.89 16.83
N PRO A 26 17.32 -45.52 16.17
CA PRO A 26 17.96 -44.92 15.00
C PRO A 26 17.02 -44.73 13.81
N LEU A 27 16.04 -45.63 13.65
CA LEU A 27 15.01 -45.50 12.63
C LEU A 27 14.06 -44.34 12.92
N LEU A 28 13.67 -44.16 14.19
CA LEU A 28 12.86 -43.02 14.64
C LEU A 28 13.62 -41.71 14.44
N GLU A 29 14.88 -41.61 14.87
CA GLU A 29 15.73 -40.42 14.65
C GLU A 29 15.95 -40.11 13.16
N LYS A 30 16.06 -41.14 12.32
CA LYS A 30 16.16 -40.96 10.87
C LYS A 30 14.83 -40.47 10.29
N SER A 31 13.72 -41.06 10.71
CA SER A 31 12.38 -40.66 10.26
C SER A 31 12.07 -39.22 10.69
N GLU A 32 12.42 -38.85 11.92
CA GLU A 32 12.25 -37.51 12.46
C GLU A 32 13.08 -36.50 11.67
N ARG A 33 14.37 -36.78 11.40
CA ARG A 33 15.21 -35.89 10.57
C ARG A 33 14.67 -35.70 9.15
N VAL A 34 14.19 -36.77 8.51
CA VAL A 34 13.58 -36.69 7.18
C VAL A 34 12.29 -35.88 7.23
N PHE A 35 11.46 -36.11 8.25
CA PHE A 35 10.22 -35.37 8.46
C PHE A 35 10.47 -33.87 8.65
N ILE A 36 11.42 -33.50 9.52
CA ILE A 36 11.83 -32.09 9.73
C ILE A 36 12.39 -31.49 8.43
N GLY A 37 13.19 -32.25 7.67
CA GLY A 37 13.70 -31.81 6.37
C GLY A 37 12.56 -31.49 5.39
N LEU A 38 11.58 -32.39 5.27
CA LEU A 38 10.40 -32.18 4.43
C LEU A 38 9.55 -30.99 4.90
N GLN A 39 9.43 -30.77 6.21
CA GLN A 39 8.74 -29.59 6.75
C GLN A 39 9.47 -28.29 6.38
N LYS A 40 10.80 -28.24 6.48
CA LYS A 40 11.61 -27.08 6.06
C LYS A 40 11.47 -26.81 4.55
N ASP A 41 11.54 -27.85 3.73
CA ASP A 41 11.37 -27.75 2.27
C ASP A 41 9.95 -27.27 1.90
N TYR A 42 8.93 -27.76 2.63
CA TYR A 42 7.55 -27.33 2.47
C TYR A 42 7.37 -25.85 2.82
N LEU A 43 7.90 -25.39 3.96
CA LEU A 43 7.82 -23.99 4.37
C LEU A 43 8.51 -23.07 3.36
N SER A 44 9.73 -23.43 2.93
CA SER A 44 10.49 -22.71 1.92
C SER A 44 9.75 -22.62 0.59
N SER A 45 9.20 -23.74 0.10
CA SER A 45 8.45 -23.76 -1.15
C SER A 45 7.17 -22.92 -1.07
N THR A 46 6.47 -22.99 0.07
CA THR A 46 5.23 -22.26 0.29
C THR A 46 5.46 -20.75 0.35
N VAL A 47 6.50 -20.30 1.07
CA VAL A 47 6.79 -18.86 1.18
C VAL A 47 7.27 -18.28 -0.15
N ASN A 48 8.07 -19.02 -0.92
CA ASN A 48 8.49 -18.59 -2.26
C ASN A 48 7.30 -18.50 -3.23
N LEU A 49 6.38 -19.49 -3.21
CA LEU A 49 5.18 -19.43 -4.04
C LEU A 49 4.30 -18.23 -3.67
N ARG A 50 4.17 -17.93 -2.38
CA ARG A 50 3.43 -16.75 -1.89
C ARG A 50 4.10 -15.44 -2.29
N SER A 51 5.43 -15.36 -2.22
CA SER A 51 6.16 -14.16 -2.65
C SER A 51 6.02 -13.91 -4.15
N ASP A 52 6.16 -14.96 -4.97
CA ASP A 52 6.00 -14.87 -6.42
C ASP A 52 4.57 -14.48 -6.81
N PHE A 53 3.57 -15.07 -6.15
CA PHE A 53 2.17 -14.70 -6.37
C PHE A 53 1.89 -13.23 -5.98
N SER A 54 2.41 -12.79 -4.85
CA SER A 54 2.23 -11.41 -4.37
C SER A 54 2.91 -10.40 -5.30
N ALA A 55 4.08 -10.75 -5.85
CA ALA A 55 4.77 -9.96 -6.85
C ALA A 55 3.92 -9.83 -8.12
N LEU A 56 3.38 -10.94 -8.64
CA LEU A 56 2.54 -10.95 -9.84
C LEU A 56 1.29 -10.08 -9.70
N VAL A 57 0.61 -10.15 -8.55
CA VAL A 57 -0.57 -9.31 -8.26
C VAL A 57 -0.18 -7.83 -8.22
N THR A 58 0.93 -7.50 -7.56
CA THR A 58 1.35 -6.09 -7.42
C THR A 58 1.88 -5.50 -8.73
N GLU A 59 2.63 -6.28 -9.52
CA GLU A 59 3.20 -5.86 -10.82
C GLU A 59 2.15 -5.36 -11.81
N ARG A 60 0.89 -5.75 -11.64
CA ARG A 60 -0.19 -5.22 -12.45
C ARG A 60 -0.44 -3.74 -12.19
N GLY A 61 -0.72 -3.37 -10.93
CA GLY A 61 -0.91 -1.97 -10.55
C GLY A 61 0.32 -1.13 -10.91
N LEU A 62 1.53 -1.70 -10.79
CA LEU A 62 2.77 -1.02 -11.18
C LEU A 62 2.89 -0.75 -12.68
N LYS A 63 2.35 -1.63 -13.55
CA LYS A 63 2.30 -1.35 -15.00
C LYS A 63 1.41 -0.16 -15.31
N GLU A 64 0.26 -0.06 -14.65
CA GLU A 64 -0.66 1.07 -14.82
C GLU A 64 -0.05 2.36 -14.27
N LEU A 65 0.57 2.29 -13.09
CA LEU A 65 1.33 3.40 -12.50
C LEU A 65 2.45 3.87 -13.44
N HIS A 66 3.16 2.97 -14.10
CA HIS A 66 4.19 3.33 -15.07
C HIS A 66 3.59 4.07 -16.28
N ILE A 67 2.47 3.59 -16.83
CA ILE A 67 1.79 4.24 -17.95
C ILE A 67 1.36 5.66 -17.54
N LEU A 68 0.71 5.80 -16.37
CA LEU A 68 0.29 7.08 -15.83
C LEU A 68 1.48 8.02 -15.63
N THR A 69 2.55 7.54 -15.00
CA THR A 69 3.76 8.32 -14.73
C THR A 69 4.39 8.84 -16.02
N ARG A 70 4.47 7.97 -17.03
CA ARG A 70 5.03 8.32 -18.33
C ARG A 70 4.19 9.37 -19.05
N VAL A 71 2.88 9.18 -19.13
CA VAL A 71 1.99 10.12 -19.84
C VAL A 71 1.90 11.45 -19.10
N ALA A 72 1.80 11.45 -17.77
CA ALA A 72 1.83 12.67 -16.97
C ALA A 72 3.15 13.43 -17.21
N GLY A 73 4.29 12.75 -17.19
CA GLY A 73 5.58 13.36 -17.55
C GLY A 73 5.56 13.97 -18.96
N TRP A 74 5.01 13.28 -19.95
CA TRP A 74 4.89 13.82 -21.30
C TRP A 74 3.98 15.05 -21.37
N LEU A 75 2.88 15.09 -20.62
CA LEU A 75 1.98 16.25 -20.56
C LEU A 75 2.67 17.46 -19.90
N PHE A 76 3.37 17.26 -18.78
CA PHE A 76 4.03 18.34 -18.04
C PHE A 76 5.27 18.91 -18.73
N PHE A 77 5.97 18.10 -19.52
CA PHE A 77 7.30 18.44 -20.01
C PHE A 77 7.39 18.53 -21.54
N GLY A 78 6.25 18.74 -22.21
CA GLY A 78 6.20 19.12 -23.63
C GLY A 78 6.35 17.96 -24.60
N GLY A 79 5.95 16.77 -24.19
CA GLY A 79 6.04 15.56 -25.00
C GLY A 79 4.86 15.20 -25.84
N ILE A 80 3.70 15.69 -25.43
CA ILE A 80 2.46 15.55 -26.17
C ILE A 80 1.86 16.95 -26.25
N GLU A 81 1.48 17.35 -27.46
CA GLU A 81 0.71 18.56 -27.66
C GLU A 81 -0.68 18.40 -27.05
N ARG A 82 -1.07 19.35 -26.21
CA ARG A 82 -2.41 19.41 -25.63
C ARG A 82 -3.34 20.18 -26.58
N SER A 83 -4.58 19.74 -26.68
CA SER A 83 -5.62 20.55 -27.34
C SER A 83 -5.90 21.81 -26.53
N ASN A 84 -6.52 22.82 -27.15
CA ASN A 84 -6.98 24.02 -26.45
C ASN A 84 -8.17 23.78 -25.50
N SER A 85 -8.76 22.58 -25.50
CA SER A 85 -9.90 22.23 -24.64
C SER A 85 -9.44 21.84 -23.23
N PHE A 86 -10.12 22.37 -22.22
CA PHE A 86 -10.02 21.92 -20.83
C PHE A 86 -10.99 20.75 -20.63
N THR A 87 -10.50 19.57 -20.24
CA THR A 87 -11.40 18.46 -19.88
C THR A 87 -12.04 18.78 -18.55
N GLU A 88 -13.36 18.72 -18.48
CA GLU A 88 -14.09 19.07 -17.26
C GLU A 88 -13.63 18.24 -16.05
N MET A 89 -13.45 18.94 -14.93
CA MET A 89 -13.07 18.37 -13.65
C MET A 89 -14.14 18.67 -12.61
N SER A 90 -14.26 17.79 -11.62
CA SER A 90 -15.12 17.96 -10.46
C SER A 90 -14.29 18.48 -9.28
N PHE A 91 -14.82 19.48 -8.58
CA PHE A 91 -14.23 20.02 -7.35
C PHE A 91 -15.21 19.88 -6.18
N ALA A 92 -15.83 18.71 -6.10
CA ALA A 92 -16.90 18.41 -5.15
C ALA A 92 -16.51 18.53 -3.67
N ALA A 93 -15.21 18.58 -3.33
CA ALA A 93 -14.76 18.69 -1.94
C ALA A 93 -15.36 19.92 -1.22
N ASP A 94 -15.52 21.07 -1.90
CA ASP A 94 -16.15 22.23 -1.28
C ASP A 94 -17.64 22.00 -1.01
N GLU A 95 -18.37 21.49 -2.00
CA GLU A 95 -19.80 21.21 -1.87
C GLU A 95 -20.07 20.14 -0.82
N CYS A 96 -19.22 19.11 -0.76
CA CYS A 96 -19.39 17.96 0.11
C CYS A 96 -19.09 18.25 1.59
N LYS A 97 -18.33 19.31 1.92
CA LYS A 97 -17.93 19.61 3.31
C LYS A 97 -19.09 19.93 4.27
N GLU A 98 -20.26 20.25 3.70
CA GLU A 98 -21.49 20.56 4.44
C GLU A 98 -22.33 19.31 4.75
N TYR A 99 -21.96 18.15 4.21
CA TYR A 99 -22.65 16.87 4.41
C TYR A 99 -21.90 16.00 5.43
N GLU A 100 -22.56 14.99 5.98
CA GLU A 100 -21.85 13.93 6.69
C GLU A 100 -21.06 13.07 5.69
N ILE A 101 -19.98 12.43 6.17
CA ILE A 101 -19.20 11.51 5.35
C ILE A 101 -20.12 10.43 4.78
N GLY A 102 -20.05 10.23 3.47
CA GLY A 102 -20.84 9.27 2.76
C GLY A 102 -22.25 9.74 2.44
N ASP A 103 -22.64 10.99 2.69
CA ASP A 103 -23.97 11.55 2.33
C ASP A 103 -23.89 12.56 1.18
N CYS A 104 -22.69 12.83 0.63
CA CYS A 104 -22.54 13.83 -0.41
C CYS A 104 -23.34 13.49 -1.69
N PRO A 105 -24.03 14.47 -2.32
CA PRO A 105 -24.80 14.23 -3.55
C PRO A 105 -23.97 13.68 -4.72
N HIS A 106 -22.66 13.94 -4.77
CA HIS A 106 -21.77 13.37 -5.80
C HIS A 106 -21.66 11.83 -5.72
N ILE A 107 -22.05 11.25 -4.59
CA ILE A 107 -22.09 9.79 -4.35
C ILE A 107 -23.51 9.24 -4.66
N HIS A 108 -24.55 9.89 -4.12
CA HIS A 108 -25.93 9.35 -4.14
C HIS A 108 -26.82 9.86 -5.28
N ASN A 109 -26.36 10.83 -6.06
CA ASN A 109 -27.12 11.35 -7.17
C ASN A 109 -26.67 10.68 -8.47
N LYS A 110 -27.56 9.85 -9.03
CA LYS A 110 -27.35 9.22 -10.35
C LYS A 110 -27.03 10.19 -11.48
N THR A 111 -27.32 11.50 -11.35
CA THR A 111 -26.96 12.49 -12.38
C THR A 111 -25.54 13.03 -12.24
N LEU A 112 -24.84 12.70 -11.15
CA LEU A 112 -23.49 13.17 -10.82
C LEU A 112 -22.52 11.99 -10.73
N ALA A 113 -22.92 10.91 -10.05
CA ALA A 113 -22.11 9.71 -9.90
C ALA A 113 -22.02 8.95 -11.24
N PRO A 114 -20.84 8.45 -11.67
CA PRO A 114 -20.72 7.62 -12.87
C PRO A 114 -20.92 6.12 -12.62
N CYS A 115 -21.38 5.67 -11.44
CA CYS A 115 -21.29 4.26 -11.05
C CYS A 115 -22.39 3.36 -11.65
N ALA A 116 -22.11 2.74 -12.81
CA ALA A 116 -23.03 1.81 -13.45
C ALA A 116 -22.97 0.41 -12.80
N CYS A 117 -24.12 -0.21 -12.52
CA CYS A 117 -24.15 -1.57 -11.95
C CYS A 117 -23.49 -2.63 -12.87
N GLU A 118 -23.51 -2.42 -14.18
CA GLU A 118 -22.85 -3.28 -15.16
C GLU A 118 -21.32 -3.33 -15.02
N TRP A 119 -20.70 -2.36 -14.34
CA TRP A 119 -19.25 -2.37 -14.12
C TRP A 119 -18.82 -3.33 -13.02
N ASN A 120 -19.76 -3.79 -12.18
CA ASN A 120 -19.52 -4.68 -11.05
C ASN A 120 -18.37 -4.18 -10.17
N ASP A 121 -18.41 -2.89 -9.87
CA ASP A 121 -17.43 -2.18 -9.05
C ASP A 121 -17.80 -2.34 -7.58
N ASP A 122 -16.99 -3.08 -6.84
CA ASP A 122 -17.20 -3.42 -5.43
C ASP A 122 -17.01 -2.23 -4.48
N ARG A 123 -16.54 -1.08 -5.00
CA ARG A 123 -16.40 0.17 -4.26
C ARG A 123 -17.53 1.17 -4.46
N GLY A 124 -18.64 0.80 -5.10
CA GLY A 124 -19.83 1.65 -5.04
C GLY A 124 -20.15 1.90 -3.56
N VAL A 125 -20.09 3.16 -3.09
CA VAL A 125 -20.31 3.50 -1.67
C VAL A 125 -21.63 2.87 -1.22
N ASN A 126 -21.61 2.09 -0.12
CA ASN A 126 -22.78 1.31 0.34
C ASN A 126 -23.35 0.31 -0.69
N ASN A 127 -22.52 -0.22 -1.59
CA ASN A 127 -22.91 -1.00 -2.78
C ASN A 127 -23.88 -0.26 -3.71
N ILE A 128 -23.80 1.08 -3.75
CA ILE A 128 -24.67 1.88 -4.60
C ILE A 128 -24.09 1.93 -6.00
N CYS A 129 -24.86 1.39 -6.93
CA CYS A 129 -24.68 1.54 -8.35
C CYS A 129 -26.05 1.86 -8.97
N TYR A 130 -26.06 2.39 -10.20
CA TYR A 130 -27.30 2.73 -10.88
C TYR A 130 -27.43 2.01 -12.22
N ASP A 131 -28.66 1.63 -12.53
CA ASP A 131 -29.05 1.19 -13.87
C ASP A 131 -29.36 2.41 -14.73
N TYR A 132 -28.41 2.77 -15.59
CA TYR A 132 -28.59 3.88 -16.53
C TYR A 132 -29.31 3.44 -17.79
N LYS A 133 -30.13 4.34 -18.37
CA LYS A 133 -30.72 4.14 -19.70
C LYS A 133 -29.68 4.26 -20.82
N GLU A 134 -28.66 5.11 -20.60
CA GLU A 134 -27.56 5.38 -21.52
C GLU A 134 -26.25 5.22 -20.75
N HIS A 135 -25.16 4.87 -21.43
CA HIS A 135 -23.88 4.61 -20.77
C HIS A 135 -23.38 5.85 -19.99
N PRO A 136 -23.12 5.78 -18.67
CA PRO A 136 -22.79 6.96 -17.85
C PRO A 136 -21.35 7.44 -18.00
N ARG A 137 -20.64 7.04 -19.06
CA ARG A 137 -19.23 7.43 -19.29
C ARG A 137 -19.05 8.95 -19.36
N TYR A 138 -20.08 9.67 -19.81
CA TYR A 138 -20.06 11.14 -19.85
C TYR A 138 -20.08 11.80 -18.45
N LEU A 139 -20.40 11.05 -17.40
CA LEU A 139 -20.33 11.49 -16.01
C LEU A 139 -18.94 11.27 -15.39
N GLN A 140 -18.06 10.48 -16.03
CA GLN A 140 -16.71 10.27 -15.53
C GLN A 140 -15.92 11.56 -15.65
N LYS A 141 -15.45 12.09 -14.51
CA LYS A 141 -14.64 13.30 -14.43
C LYS A 141 -13.47 13.05 -13.50
N GLN A 142 -12.34 13.71 -13.78
CA GLN A 142 -11.29 13.80 -12.79
C GLN A 142 -11.75 14.67 -11.63
N HIS A 143 -11.34 14.32 -10.42
CA HIS A 143 -11.58 15.08 -9.21
C HIS A 143 -10.34 15.88 -8.83
N GLY A 144 -10.55 17.10 -8.33
CA GLY A 144 -9.50 17.93 -7.77
C GLY A 144 -9.81 18.30 -6.32
N ALA A 145 -8.92 17.92 -5.41
CA ALA A 145 -8.90 18.40 -4.03
C ALA A 145 -7.79 19.44 -3.90
N VAL A 146 -8.18 20.72 -3.95
CA VAL A 146 -7.25 21.87 -3.91
C VAL A 146 -7.72 22.86 -2.85
N LEU A 147 -6.96 23.02 -1.77
CA LEU A 147 -7.23 24.04 -0.76
C LEU A 147 -6.87 25.43 -1.30
N THR A 148 -7.74 26.41 -1.09
CA THR A 148 -7.54 27.81 -1.51
C THR A 148 -7.06 28.70 -0.37
N THR A 149 -7.33 28.34 0.89
CA THR A 149 -6.79 29.03 2.06
C THR A 149 -5.25 28.92 2.10
N ASP A 150 -4.57 29.97 2.56
CA ASP A 150 -3.10 30.04 2.70
C ASP A 150 -2.31 29.89 1.38
N THR A 151 -2.98 30.05 0.24
CA THR A 151 -2.34 30.00 -1.08
C THR A 151 -1.71 31.34 -1.47
N TRP A 152 -0.56 31.28 -2.12
CA TRP A 152 0.13 32.43 -2.72
C TRP A 152 -0.46 32.76 -4.10
N PRO A 153 -0.08 33.90 -4.72
CA PRO A 153 -0.62 34.29 -6.04
C PRO A 153 -0.35 33.32 -7.19
N ASN A 154 0.62 32.40 -7.04
CA ASN A 154 0.86 31.29 -7.97
C ASN A 154 0.15 29.98 -7.54
N GLY A 155 -0.50 29.98 -6.38
CA GLY A 155 -1.18 28.84 -5.78
C GLY A 155 -0.33 28.03 -4.81
N ASP A 156 0.97 28.31 -4.69
CA ASP A 156 1.83 27.61 -3.74
C ASP A 156 1.34 27.81 -2.30
N ARG A 157 1.54 26.79 -1.47
CA ARG A 157 1.11 26.81 -0.07
C ARG A 157 2.17 26.18 0.81
N ASN A 158 2.81 27.00 1.65
CA ASN A 158 3.94 26.56 2.48
C ASN A 158 3.68 26.68 3.99
N VAL A 159 2.54 27.26 4.37
CA VAL A 159 2.15 27.48 5.78
C VAL A 159 0.65 27.24 5.95
N SER A 160 0.22 27.24 7.21
CA SER A 160 -1.18 27.11 7.59
C SER A 160 -1.57 28.22 8.56
N SER A 161 -2.74 28.84 8.37
CA SER A 161 -3.33 29.82 9.28
C SER A 161 -4.11 29.21 10.46
N PHE A 162 -4.17 27.88 10.54
CA PHE A 162 -4.66 27.15 11.73
C PHE A 162 -3.97 27.67 13.02
N PRO A 163 -4.71 27.91 14.12
CA PRO A 163 -6.09 27.50 14.38
C PRO A 163 -7.16 28.55 14.00
N ASN A 164 -6.84 29.60 13.25
CA ASN A 164 -7.84 30.62 12.90
C ASN A 164 -8.77 30.15 11.76
N HIS A 165 -8.28 29.29 10.88
CA HIS A 165 -9.02 28.65 9.78
C HIS A 165 -8.89 27.13 9.87
N SER A 166 -9.74 26.40 9.13
CA SER A 166 -9.68 24.94 9.01
C SER A 166 -9.80 24.18 10.36
N VAL A 167 -10.66 24.67 11.25
CA VAL A 167 -10.95 24.05 12.57
C VAL A 167 -12.07 23.01 12.53
N SER A 168 -12.79 22.96 11.41
CA SER A 168 -13.87 22.03 11.07
C SER A 168 -14.01 21.92 9.55
N PRO A 169 -14.71 20.89 9.01
CA PRO A 169 -14.91 20.74 7.56
C PRO A 169 -15.50 21.99 6.90
N SER A 170 -16.56 22.57 7.47
CA SER A 170 -17.22 23.79 6.94
C SER A 170 -16.36 25.06 6.99
N THR A 171 -15.24 25.05 7.72
CA THR A 171 -14.27 26.16 7.76
C THR A 171 -13.06 25.95 6.86
N THR A 172 -13.06 24.87 6.06
CA THR A 172 -12.10 24.68 4.97
C THR A 172 -12.60 25.38 3.71
N GLU A 173 -11.68 25.92 2.92
CA GLU A 173 -11.99 26.54 1.62
C GLU A 173 -11.28 25.74 0.54
N TRP A 174 -12.06 25.21 -0.40
CA TRP A 174 -11.58 24.46 -1.53
C TRP A 174 -11.78 25.27 -2.81
N LEU A 175 -11.06 24.90 -3.86
CA LEU A 175 -11.29 25.44 -5.18
C LEU A 175 -12.64 24.94 -5.68
N GLU A 176 -13.57 25.81 -6.06
CA GLU A 176 -14.89 25.41 -6.59
C GLU A 176 -14.88 25.37 -8.13
N ASN A 177 -14.09 26.24 -8.76
CA ASN A 177 -13.99 26.37 -10.20
C ASN A 177 -12.55 26.59 -10.64
N VAL A 178 -12.14 25.95 -11.73
CA VAL A 178 -10.81 26.11 -12.32
C VAL A 178 -10.52 27.55 -12.75
N ASP A 179 -11.54 28.34 -13.12
CA ASP A 179 -11.38 29.73 -13.53
C ASP A 179 -10.92 30.64 -12.36
N ASP A 180 -11.13 30.21 -11.12
CA ASP A 180 -10.69 30.91 -9.92
C ASP A 180 -9.27 30.49 -9.48
N ALA A 181 -8.69 29.48 -10.12
CA ALA A 181 -7.37 29.00 -9.77
C ALA A 181 -6.28 30.03 -10.11
N PRO A 182 -5.27 30.20 -9.24
CA PRO A 182 -4.08 30.98 -9.56
C PRO A 182 -3.49 30.61 -10.92
N GLY A 183 -3.35 31.59 -11.81
CA GLY A 183 -2.87 31.40 -13.19
C GLY A 183 -3.97 31.27 -14.25
N SER A 184 -5.26 31.29 -13.90
CA SER A 184 -6.38 31.12 -14.85
C SER A 184 -6.41 32.10 -16.02
N TYR A 185 -5.87 33.30 -15.84
CA TYR A 185 -5.71 34.30 -16.91
C TYR A 185 -4.88 33.80 -18.10
N LYS A 186 -4.07 32.75 -17.94
CA LYS A 186 -3.32 32.10 -19.03
C LYS A 186 -4.25 31.34 -19.99
N GLY A 187 -5.42 30.89 -19.53
CA GLY A 187 -6.41 30.17 -20.33
C GLY A 187 -5.80 28.98 -21.10
N ALA A 188 -6.08 28.89 -22.40
CA ALA A 188 -5.54 27.82 -23.24
C ALA A 188 -4.01 27.78 -23.35
N SER A 189 -3.32 28.89 -23.03
CA SER A 189 -1.86 28.98 -23.05
C SER A 189 -1.18 28.49 -21.76
N ALA A 190 -1.94 28.08 -20.74
CA ALA A 190 -1.41 27.53 -19.51
C ALA A 190 -0.67 26.20 -19.75
N GLU A 191 0.57 26.09 -19.29
CA GLU A 191 1.45 24.95 -19.52
C GLU A 191 2.39 24.67 -18.36
N GLY A 192 2.86 23.43 -18.28
CA GLY A 192 3.74 23.00 -17.19
C GLY A 192 3.00 22.94 -15.85
N TYR A 193 3.67 23.40 -14.79
CA TYR A 193 3.23 23.20 -13.42
C TYR A 193 3.49 24.42 -12.51
N GLU A 194 3.78 25.60 -13.08
CA GLU A 194 4.17 26.80 -12.33
C GLU A 194 3.05 27.31 -11.41
N THR A 195 1.82 27.32 -11.92
CA THR A 195 0.64 27.76 -11.16
C THR A 195 -0.34 26.62 -10.95
N THR A 196 -1.25 26.75 -9.97
CA THR A 196 -2.34 25.76 -9.78
C THR A 196 -3.15 25.55 -11.05
N TYR A 197 -3.44 26.61 -11.80
CA TYR A 197 -4.15 26.49 -13.08
C TYR A 197 -3.31 25.74 -14.14
N ASP A 198 -2.00 25.97 -14.23
CA ASP A 198 -1.14 25.21 -15.15
C ASP A 198 -1.18 23.71 -14.83
N ARG A 199 -1.14 23.36 -13.53
CA ARG A 199 -1.25 21.98 -13.04
C ARG A 199 -2.58 21.34 -13.41
N LEU A 200 -3.69 21.99 -13.06
CA LEU A 200 -5.04 21.52 -13.38
C LEU A 200 -5.25 21.37 -14.89
N ARG A 201 -4.84 22.39 -15.66
CA ARG A 201 -4.98 22.40 -17.12
C ARG A 201 -4.21 21.27 -17.77
N THR A 202 -2.95 21.08 -17.38
CA THR A 202 -2.08 20.04 -17.92
C THR A 202 -2.61 18.65 -17.55
N LEU A 203 -3.00 18.48 -16.30
CA LEU A 203 -3.46 17.19 -15.79
C LEU A 203 -4.86 16.80 -16.25
N SER A 204 -5.73 17.77 -16.59
CA SER A 204 -7.06 17.51 -17.16
C SER A 204 -7.01 16.60 -18.39
N ALA A 205 -5.92 16.66 -19.17
CA ALA A 205 -5.71 15.84 -20.34
C ALA A 205 -5.42 14.36 -20.00
N LEU A 206 -4.98 14.05 -18.77
CA LEU A 206 -4.65 12.69 -18.34
C LEU A 206 -5.90 11.81 -18.17
N SER A 207 -7.09 12.42 -18.06
CA SER A 207 -8.39 11.73 -18.10
C SER A 207 -8.55 10.73 -19.25
N ILE A 208 -7.95 11.01 -20.42
CA ILE A 208 -7.97 10.12 -21.59
C ILE A 208 -7.23 8.79 -21.35
N ILE A 209 -6.38 8.73 -20.33
CA ILE A 209 -5.64 7.54 -19.93
C ILE A 209 -6.18 6.98 -18.61
N GLU A 210 -6.39 7.81 -17.59
CA GLU A 210 -6.88 7.39 -16.28
C GLU A 210 -8.23 6.66 -16.37
N MET A 211 -9.21 7.23 -17.08
CA MET A 211 -10.53 6.63 -17.16
C MET A 211 -10.50 5.30 -17.94
N PRO A 212 -9.83 5.17 -19.10
CA PRO A 212 -9.69 3.86 -19.73
C PRO A 212 -8.91 2.85 -18.88
N LEU A 213 -7.84 3.24 -18.19
CA LEU A 213 -7.11 2.34 -17.29
C LEU A 213 -8.01 1.85 -16.15
N TYR A 214 -8.79 2.72 -15.52
CA TYR A 214 -9.76 2.26 -14.53
C TYR A 214 -10.81 1.28 -15.11
N ASN A 215 -11.24 1.51 -16.34
CA ASN A 215 -12.34 0.76 -16.95
C ASN A 215 -11.92 -0.51 -17.71
N HIS A 216 -10.64 -0.71 -18.03
CA HIS A 216 -10.22 -1.81 -18.91
C HIS A 216 -10.22 -3.18 -18.23
N TYR A 217 -10.13 -3.22 -16.90
CA TYR A 217 -10.08 -4.46 -16.13
C TYR A 217 -10.81 -4.35 -14.79
N ARG A 218 -11.50 -5.41 -14.40
CA ARG A 218 -12.42 -5.47 -13.24
C ARG A 218 -12.28 -6.75 -12.40
N GLY A 219 -11.08 -7.32 -12.34
CA GLY A 219 -10.79 -8.42 -11.41
C GLY A 219 -10.39 -7.92 -10.03
N GLU A 220 -10.16 -8.85 -9.10
CA GLU A 220 -9.83 -8.55 -7.70
C GLU A 220 -8.48 -7.80 -7.52
N ASP A 221 -7.61 -7.82 -8.53
CA ASP A 221 -6.34 -7.06 -8.62
C ASP A 221 -6.45 -5.79 -9.47
N ALA A 222 -7.66 -5.33 -9.78
CA ALA A 222 -7.84 -4.07 -10.51
C ALA A 222 -7.33 -2.88 -9.71
N SER A 223 -6.80 -1.88 -10.42
CA SER A 223 -6.54 -0.58 -9.84
C SER A 223 -7.84 0.06 -9.40
N LEU A 224 -7.79 0.61 -8.18
CA LEU A 224 -8.88 1.28 -7.51
C LEU A 224 -8.86 2.74 -7.95
N ASP A 225 -7.86 3.51 -7.57
CA ASP A 225 -7.80 4.92 -7.90
C ASP A 225 -6.46 5.28 -8.50
N SER A 226 -6.44 6.43 -9.17
CA SER A 226 -5.21 7.02 -9.70
C SER A 226 -5.20 8.50 -9.40
N TYR A 227 -4.07 9.00 -8.93
CA TYR A 227 -3.93 10.42 -8.63
C TYR A 227 -2.52 10.94 -8.92
N VAL A 228 -2.47 12.24 -9.10
CA VAL A 228 -1.25 13.05 -9.09
C VAL A 228 -1.36 14.07 -7.96
N ALA A 229 -0.36 14.07 -7.09
CA ALA A 229 -0.23 15.01 -5.99
C ALA A 229 0.91 15.99 -6.27
N PHE A 230 0.76 17.26 -5.87
CA PHE A 230 1.77 18.29 -6.14
C PHE A 230 2.43 18.85 -4.89
N ASP A 231 3.74 19.07 -4.97
CA ASP A 231 4.55 19.59 -3.86
C ASP A 231 4.27 21.07 -3.57
N ALA A 232 3.88 21.80 -4.62
CA ALA A 232 3.65 23.24 -4.58
C ALA A 232 2.52 23.63 -3.61
N ASP A 233 1.37 22.98 -3.73
CA ASP A 233 0.13 23.37 -3.03
C ASP A 233 -0.50 22.23 -2.21
N GLY A 234 0.02 21.01 -2.32
CA GLY A 234 -0.54 19.84 -1.66
C GLY A 234 -1.80 19.31 -2.33
N SER A 235 -2.12 19.78 -3.53
CA SER A 235 -3.28 19.31 -4.29
C SER A 235 -3.20 17.83 -4.58
N LEU A 236 -4.37 17.20 -4.71
CA LEU A 236 -4.55 15.83 -5.17
C LEU A 236 -5.57 15.86 -6.30
N ILE A 237 -5.15 15.39 -7.48
CA ILE A 237 -5.99 15.41 -8.68
C ILE A 237 -5.95 14.03 -9.32
N GLY A 238 -7.10 13.45 -9.65
CA GLY A 238 -7.11 12.11 -10.18
C GLY A 238 -8.49 11.60 -10.52
N TYR A 239 -8.62 10.27 -10.60
CA TYR A 239 -9.86 9.59 -10.90
C TYR A 239 -10.12 8.44 -9.94
N GLN A 240 -11.33 8.42 -9.39
CA GLN A 240 -11.73 7.51 -8.31
C GLN A 240 -12.83 6.51 -8.68
N GLY A 241 -13.28 6.57 -9.93
CA GLY A 241 -14.35 5.70 -10.40
C GLY A 241 -15.63 5.73 -9.57
N CYS A 242 -16.01 4.59 -9.00
CA CYS A 242 -17.22 4.44 -8.17
C CYS A 242 -17.03 4.81 -6.70
N GLY A 243 -15.79 4.91 -6.20
CA GLY A 243 -15.50 5.22 -4.80
C GLY A 243 -15.92 6.65 -4.43
N GLN A 244 -15.65 7.62 -5.32
CA GLN A 244 -16.09 9.02 -5.19
C GLN A 244 -15.86 9.61 -3.77
N GLU A 245 -14.68 9.38 -3.19
CA GLU A 245 -14.24 9.77 -1.83
C GLU A 245 -14.01 11.30 -1.65
N VAL A 246 -14.65 12.11 -2.48
CA VAL A 246 -14.40 13.56 -2.56
C VAL A 246 -14.83 14.31 -1.31
N ASP A 247 -15.83 13.80 -0.59
CA ASP A 247 -16.32 14.35 0.67
C ASP A 247 -15.32 14.12 1.81
N GLU A 248 -14.70 12.95 1.85
CA GLU A 248 -13.76 12.61 2.91
C GLU A 248 -12.51 13.51 2.93
N TYR A 249 -12.09 14.06 1.78
CA TYR A 249 -11.00 15.04 1.75
C TYR A 249 -11.29 16.31 2.54
N ALA A 250 -12.54 16.77 2.57
CA ALA A 250 -12.96 17.90 3.39
C ALA A 250 -13.00 17.56 4.88
N HIS A 251 -13.32 16.30 5.20
CA HIS A 251 -13.41 15.80 6.58
C HIS A 251 -12.09 15.27 7.14
N TRP A 252 -11.07 15.10 6.30
CA TRP A 252 -9.75 14.67 6.73
C TRP A 252 -9.20 15.61 7.79
N LYS A 253 -8.66 15.03 8.87
CA LYS A 253 -8.12 15.75 10.01
C LYS A 253 -6.72 15.26 10.35
N SER A 254 -5.80 16.18 10.61
CA SER A 254 -4.50 15.87 11.19
C SER A 254 -4.67 15.33 12.62
N THR A 255 -4.22 14.10 12.87
CA THR A 255 -4.33 13.42 14.17
C THR A 255 -2.97 12.86 14.57
N VAL A 256 -2.81 12.48 15.84
CA VAL A 256 -1.61 11.75 16.29
C VAL A 256 -1.49 10.42 15.54
N ALA A 257 -2.63 9.77 15.28
CA ALA A 257 -2.68 8.42 14.73
C ALA A 257 -2.23 8.37 13.26
N ASN A 258 -2.58 9.38 12.45
CA ASN A 258 -2.11 9.48 11.06
C ASN A 258 -0.73 10.15 10.89
N GLY A 259 -0.11 10.64 11.97
CA GLY A 259 1.25 11.18 11.96
C GLY A 259 1.44 12.48 11.15
N ALA A 260 0.37 13.09 10.62
CA ALA A 260 0.48 14.22 9.70
C ALA A 260 1.24 15.42 10.28
N ALA A 261 1.03 15.71 11.58
CA ALA A 261 1.70 16.78 12.29
C ALA A 261 3.20 16.52 12.53
N GLU A 262 3.64 15.26 12.50
CA GLU A 262 5.06 14.90 12.60
C GLU A 262 5.75 15.06 11.25
N ILE A 263 5.04 14.75 10.16
CA ILE A 263 5.54 14.84 8.79
C ILE A 263 5.65 16.31 8.34
N GLN A 264 4.56 17.08 8.47
CA GLN A 264 4.49 18.48 8.04
C GLN A 264 3.86 19.36 9.14
N PRO A 265 4.58 19.68 10.22
CA PRO A 265 4.01 20.43 11.36
C PRO A 265 3.48 21.82 10.99
N LEU A 266 4.07 22.46 9.98
CA LEU A 266 3.65 23.80 9.52
C LEU A 266 2.41 23.79 8.62
N LEU A 267 2.20 22.71 7.87
CA LEU A 267 1.07 22.58 6.94
C LEU A 267 -0.11 21.85 7.59
N CYS A 268 0.18 20.86 8.44
CA CYS A 268 -0.80 19.96 9.05
C CYS A 268 -0.64 19.85 10.57
N PRO A 269 -0.67 20.98 11.30
CA PRO A 269 -0.66 20.94 12.76
C PRO A 269 -1.81 20.09 13.31
N LEU A 270 -1.59 19.50 14.49
CA LEU A 270 -2.54 18.58 15.11
C LEU A 270 -3.93 19.23 15.27
N GLY A 271 -4.96 18.57 14.75
CA GLY A 271 -6.35 19.00 14.83
C GLY A 271 -6.86 19.80 13.62
N LYS A 272 -5.98 20.20 12.69
CA LYS A 272 -6.36 20.89 11.46
C LYS A 272 -7.18 19.97 10.53
N TYR A 273 -8.25 20.52 9.96
CA TYR A 273 -9.03 19.90 8.87
C TYR A 273 -8.53 20.30 7.49
N GLY A 274 -8.84 19.48 6.48
CA GLY A 274 -8.53 19.73 5.08
C GLY A 274 -7.32 18.92 4.61
N PHE A 275 -7.56 18.07 3.62
CA PHE A 275 -6.56 17.20 3.03
C PHE A 275 -5.40 17.96 2.37
N ASP A 276 -4.19 17.48 2.60
CA ASP A 276 -2.97 17.89 1.91
C ASP A 276 -2.10 16.65 1.69
N SER A 277 -1.82 16.33 0.43
CA SER A 277 -1.05 15.15 0.05
C SER A 277 0.30 15.08 0.75
N ARG A 278 0.95 16.22 1.01
CA ARG A 278 2.29 16.30 1.61
C ARG A 278 2.31 15.88 3.07
N CYS A 279 1.14 15.82 3.69
CA CYS A 279 0.97 15.36 5.07
C CYS A 279 0.70 13.86 5.18
N ARG A 280 0.73 13.14 4.05
CA ARG A 280 0.54 11.69 4.01
C ARG A 280 1.90 10.98 4.08
N GLY A 281 1.95 9.87 4.80
CA GLY A 281 3.17 9.06 4.94
C GLY A 281 3.68 8.52 3.60
N TRP A 282 2.79 8.15 2.68
CA TRP A 282 3.17 7.73 1.34
C TRP A 282 3.88 8.83 0.55
N TYR A 283 3.47 10.09 0.76
CA TYR A 283 4.08 11.23 0.09
C TYR A 283 5.48 11.48 0.63
N ASP A 284 5.60 11.65 1.94
CA ASP A 284 6.87 11.92 2.61
C ASP A 284 7.92 10.84 2.34
N LYS A 285 7.54 9.56 2.44
CA LYS A 285 8.46 8.44 2.21
C LYS A 285 8.97 8.38 0.78
N THR A 286 8.09 8.52 -0.21
CA THR A 286 8.49 8.53 -1.63
C THR A 286 9.42 9.71 -1.93
N LYS A 287 9.09 10.90 -1.42
CA LYS A 287 9.93 12.11 -1.58
C LYS A 287 11.31 11.90 -0.97
N LYS A 288 11.40 11.42 0.28
CA LYS A 288 12.67 11.11 0.95
C LYS A 288 13.45 10.00 0.25
N LYS A 289 12.78 8.96 -0.26
CA LYS A 289 13.42 7.89 -1.04
C LYS A 289 14.07 8.50 -2.28
N TRP A 290 13.35 9.30 -3.05
CA TRP A 290 13.89 10.05 -4.20
C TRP A 290 15.07 10.97 -3.84
N GLU A 291 14.93 11.81 -2.81
CA GLU A 291 15.95 12.78 -2.40
C GLU A 291 17.23 12.11 -1.88
N SER A 292 17.11 10.97 -1.20
CA SER A 292 18.25 10.22 -0.67
C SER A 292 18.93 9.35 -1.72
N SER A 293 18.17 8.78 -2.66
CA SER A 293 18.68 7.79 -3.61
C SER A 293 19.32 8.40 -4.86
N HIS A 294 19.00 9.66 -5.18
CA HIS A 294 19.31 10.30 -6.46
C HIS A 294 18.88 9.42 -7.66
N ILE A 295 19.25 9.82 -8.88
CA ILE A 295 18.79 9.26 -10.18
C ILE A 295 19.00 7.72 -10.31
N ASP A 296 19.89 7.11 -9.51
CA ASP A 296 20.28 5.71 -9.67
C ASP A 296 19.62 4.72 -8.68
N GLY A 297 18.95 5.18 -7.62
CA GLY A 297 18.29 4.27 -6.67
C GLY A 297 16.82 4.01 -6.99
N ASP A 298 16.18 3.11 -6.24
CA ASP A 298 14.78 2.72 -6.44
C ASP A 298 13.80 3.83 -5.98
N PRO A 299 13.08 4.50 -6.88
CA PRO A 299 12.13 5.54 -6.51
C PRO A 299 10.74 5.01 -6.13
N LEU A 300 10.46 3.72 -6.32
CA LEU A 300 9.15 3.13 -6.04
C LEU A 300 8.96 3.04 -4.53
N TYR A 301 7.80 3.49 -4.07
CA TYR A 301 7.32 3.20 -2.74
C TYR A 301 5.96 2.51 -2.84
N VAL A 302 5.80 1.39 -2.16
CA VAL A 302 4.50 0.75 -1.99
C VAL A 302 4.15 0.75 -0.52
N THR A 303 2.99 1.30 -0.18
CA THR A 303 2.57 1.41 1.22
C THR A 303 2.33 0.01 1.81
N ALA A 304 2.39 -0.08 3.14
CA ALA A 304 1.64 -1.15 3.80
C ALA A 304 0.14 -0.97 3.49
N PRO A 305 -0.66 -2.05 3.49
CA PRO A 305 -2.11 -1.97 3.47
C PRO A 305 -2.63 -1.06 4.58
N TYR A 306 -3.54 -0.17 4.23
CA TYR A 306 -4.18 0.74 5.15
C TYR A 306 -5.62 0.97 4.72
N ILE A 307 -6.46 1.38 5.66
CA ILE A 307 -7.81 1.80 5.32
C ILE A 307 -7.73 3.18 4.68
N PHE A 308 -8.24 3.30 3.45
CA PHE A 308 -8.30 4.56 2.76
C PHE A 308 -9.15 5.55 3.53
N ALA A 309 -8.72 6.81 3.48
CA ALA A 309 -9.31 7.88 4.26
C ALA A 309 -10.61 8.37 3.61
N GLY A 310 -11.36 7.47 2.96
CA GLY A 310 -12.32 7.77 1.90
C GLY A 310 -13.55 6.85 1.78
N ASP A 311 -13.39 5.55 2.04
CA ASP A 311 -14.48 4.59 1.84
C ASP A 311 -14.44 3.42 2.86
N GLY A 312 -13.49 3.47 3.80
CA GLY A 312 -13.24 2.35 4.72
C GLY A 312 -12.62 1.13 4.03
N PHE A 313 -12.26 1.22 2.75
CA PHE A 313 -11.69 0.13 1.97
C PHE A 313 -10.23 -0.08 2.36
N LEU A 314 -9.87 -1.35 2.51
CA LEU A 314 -8.51 -1.75 2.78
C LEU A 314 -7.73 -1.82 1.47
N GLY A 315 -6.82 -0.87 1.26
CA GLY A 315 -6.07 -0.75 0.02
C GLY A 315 -4.56 -0.57 0.24
N GLN A 316 -3.82 -0.60 -0.87
CA GLN A 316 -2.41 -0.26 -0.94
C GLN A 316 -2.20 0.81 -2.01
N SER A 317 -1.23 1.69 -1.78
CA SER A 317 -0.82 2.70 -2.75
C SER A 317 0.57 2.38 -3.27
N SER A 318 0.74 2.31 -4.59
CA SER A 318 2.06 2.37 -5.23
C SER A 318 2.30 3.77 -5.72
N VAL A 319 3.49 4.31 -5.44
CA VAL A 319 3.80 5.73 -5.65
C VAL A 319 5.15 5.88 -6.34
N LEU A 320 5.18 6.75 -7.36
CA LEU A 320 6.40 7.19 -8.04
C LEU A 320 6.52 8.72 -7.99
N PRO A 321 7.75 9.26 -7.90
CA PRO A 321 7.96 10.69 -7.95
C PRO A 321 7.73 11.22 -9.37
N LEU A 322 7.10 12.39 -9.46
CA LEU A 322 7.05 13.21 -10.66
C LEU A 322 8.17 14.24 -10.59
N VAL A 323 9.12 14.15 -11.52
CA VAL A 323 10.37 14.90 -11.50
C VAL A 323 10.51 15.72 -12.78
N ASP A 324 10.87 16.99 -12.64
CA ASP A 324 11.19 17.83 -13.79
C ASP A 324 12.54 17.39 -14.40
N PRO A 325 12.55 16.90 -15.66
CA PRO A 325 13.75 16.38 -16.30
C PRO A 325 14.85 17.43 -16.54
N LYS A 326 14.53 18.73 -16.53
CA LYS A 326 15.47 19.80 -16.85
C LYS A 326 16.36 20.16 -15.66
N ASN A 327 15.78 20.17 -14.46
CA ASN A 327 16.44 20.59 -13.23
C ASN A 327 16.53 19.47 -12.18
N ASN A 328 15.93 18.31 -12.45
CA ASN A 328 15.84 17.17 -11.54
C ASN A 328 15.09 17.47 -10.23
N ASN A 329 14.21 18.47 -10.24
CA ASN A 329 13.41 18.83 -9.07
C ASN A 329 12.21 17.90 -8.94
N HIS A 330 11.94 17.45 -7.72
CA HIS A 330 10.69 16.79 -7.38
C HIS A 330 9.55 17.82 -7.42
N ILE A 331 8.54 17.60 -8.27
CA ILE A 331 7.40 18.51 -8.43
C ILE A 331 6.11 17.95 -7.83
N GLY A 332 6.08 16.64 -7.59
CA GLY A 332 4.89 15.94 -7.14
C GLY A 332 5.09 14.43 -7.17
N GLN A 333 4.00 13.69 -7.05
CA GLN A 333 3.98 12.23 -7.03
C GLN A 333 2.77 11.72 -7.78
N ILE A 334 2.92 10.53 -8.33
CA ILE A 334 1.85 9.81 -9.04
C ILE A 334 1.62 8.55 -8.26
N LEU A 335 0.36 8.29 -7.93
CA LEU A 335 -0.03 7.10 -7.20
C LEU A 335 -1.12 6.34 -7.92
N ILE A 336 -1.09 5.03 -7.70
CA ILE A 336 -2.21 4.14 -8.00
C ILE A 336 -2.56 3.38 -6.74
N ASP A 337 -3.84 3.28 -6.47
CA ASP A 337 -4.39 2.48 -5.40
C ASP A 337 -4.84 1.13 -5.95
N PHE A 338 -4.65 0.06 -5.18
CA PHE A 338 -5.03 -1.30 -5.56
C PHE A 338 -5.38 -2.14 -4.32
N SER A 339 -6.17 -3.20 -4.54
CA SER A 339 -6.64 -4.08 -3.47
C SER A 339 -5.58 -5.13 -3.09
N PRO A 340 -5.18 -5.23 -1.80
CA PRO A 340 -4.31 -6.30 -1.30
C PRO A 340 -5.05 -7.64 -1.08
N SER A 341 -6.36 -7.71 -1.35
CA SER A 341 -7.20 -8.85 -0.97
C SER A 341 -6.68 -10.20 -1.48
N LEU A 342 -6.18 -10.27 -2.72
CA LEU A 342 -5.59 -11.50 -3.25
C LEU A 342 -4.35 -11.94 -2.48
N ILE A 343 -3.49 -10.99 -2.10
CA ILE A 343 -2.29 -11.25 -1.28
C ILE A 343 -2.73 -11.81 0.07
N PHE A 344 -3.73 -11.19 0.71
CA PHE A 344 -4.24 -11.64 2.00
C PHE A 344 -4.94 -13.00 1.95
N ASN A 345 -5.74 -13.25 0.92
CA ASN A 345 -6.39 -14.54 0.71
C ASN A 345 -5.35 -15.65 0.50
N ALA A 346 -4.26 -15.35 -0.23
CA ALA A 346 -3.15 -16.27 -0.42
C ALA A 346 -2.44 -16.62 0.90
N LEU A 347 -2.33 -15.66 1.83
CA LEU A 347 -1.67 -15.84 3.13
C LEU A 347 -2.52 -16.56 4.17
N THR A 348 -3.84 -16.34 4.15
CA THR A 348 -4.75 -16.78 5.24
C THR A 348 -5.56 -18.04 4.90
N SER A 349 -6.06 -18.14 3.67
CA SER A 349 -7.13 -19.09 3.33
C SER A 349 -6.70 -20.16 2.32
N ASN A 350 -5.73 -19.84 1.46
CA ASN A 350 -5.37 -20.70 0.33
C ASN A 350 -4.17 -21.62 0.58
N THR A 351 -3.47 -21.48 1.70
CA THR A 351 -2.28 -22.29 2.03
C THR A 351 -2.26 -22.67 3.50
N VAL A 352 -2.63 -23.92 3.81
CA VAL A 352 -2.66 -24.46 5.18
C VAL A 352 -1.24 -24.64 5.69
N LEU A 353 -0.84 -23.92 6.73
CA LEU A 353 0.42 -24.16 7.42
C LEU A 353 0.28 -25.37 8.38
N PHE A 354 1.36 -26.13 8.57
CA PHE A 354 1.40 -27.22 9.53
C PHE A 354 1.24 -26.70 10.98
N ASP A 355 0.59 -27.49 11.83
CA ASP A 355 0.59 -27.37 13.30
C ASP A 355 0.31 -25.96 13.86
N ASP A 356 -0.79 -25.33 13.44
CA ASP A 356 -1.22 -23.98 13.87
C ASP A 356 -0.24 -22.85 13.51
N GLY A 357 0.61 -23.06 12.49
CA GLY A 357 1.47 -22.02 11.94
C GLY A 357 0.68 -20.84 11.36
N PHE A 358 1.32 -19.67 11.30
CA PHE A 358 0.73 -18.47 10.72
C PHE A 358 1.71 -17.77 9.77
N ALA A 359 1.14 -17.04 8.80
CA ALA A 359 1.89 -16.20 7.89
C ALA A 359 1.89 -14.75 8.37
N PHE A 360 2.94 -14.00 8.06
CA PHE A 360 2.94 -12.55 8.21
C PHE A 360 3.75 -11.86 7.12
N VAL A 361 3.50 -10.58 6.93
CA VAL A 361 4.19 -9.74 5.94
C VAL A 361 4.71 -8.50 6.63
N ILE A 362 5.93 -8.10 6.28
CA ILE A 362 6.52 -6.83 6.69
C ILE A 362 6.89 -6.00 5.46
N ASN A 363 6.88 -4.68 5.61
CA ASN A 363 7.43 -3.75 4.62
C ASN A 363 8.95 -3.54 4.81
N GLU A 364 9.58 -2.76 3.94
CA GLU A 364 11.01 -2.41 4.00
C GLU A 364 11.42 -1.81 5.36
N ASP A 365 10.52 -1.06 6.01
CA ASP A 365 10.77 -0.44 7.32
C ASP A 365 10.62 -1.43 8.50
N GLY A 366 10.07 -2.63 8.27
CA GLY A 366 9.70 -3.61 9.30
C GLY A 366 8.32 -3.42 9.93
N GLY A 367 7.52 -2.50 9.39
CA GLY A 367 6.10 -2.36 9.70
C GLY A 367 5.32 -3.62 9.38
N THR A 368 4.45 -4.06 10.29
CA THR A 368 3.53 -5.18 10.03
C THR A 368 2.54 -4.79 8.95
N VAL A 369 2.54 -5.53 7.85
CA VAL A 369 1.55 -5.39 6.77
C VAL A 369 0.34 -6.28 7.07
N THR A 370 0.55 -7.55 7.42
CA THR A 370 -0.50 -8.49 7.85
C THR A 370 0.08 -9.62 8.70
N GLY A 371 -0.75 -10.25 9.54
CA GLY A 371 -0.38 -11.36 10.46
C GLY A 371 -1.52 -11.70 11.43
N PRO A 372 -1.39 -12.71 12.31
CA PRO A 372 -2.42 -13.03 13.30
C PRO A 372 -2.83 -11.83 14.15
N GLY A 373 -4.14 -11.65 14.35
CA GLY A 373 -4.68 -10.47 15.03
C GLY A 373 -4.68 -9.19 14.18
N SER A 374 -4.32 -9.28 12.89
CA SER A 374 -4.42 -8.15 11.96
C SER A 374 -5.85 -7.80 11.55
N GLU A 375 -6.84 -8.61 11.95
CA GLU A 375 -8.28 -8.47 11.64
C GLU A 375 -8.84 -7.08 12.00
N THR A 376 -8.25 -6.41 12.98
CA THR A 376 -8.45 -4.97 13.18
C THR A 376 -7.37 -4.21 12.41
N VAL A 377 -7.57 -4.02 11.10
CA VAL A 377 -6.89 -2.92 10.43
C VAL A 377 -7.56 -1.65 10.96
N THR A 378 -6.84 -0.87 11.75
CA THR A 378 -7.26 0.49 12.10
C THR A 378 -6.83 1.42 10.98
N ASN A 379 -7.36 2.64 10.92
CA ASN A 379 -6.99 3.67 9.93
C ASN A 379 -5.51 4.14 10.02
N ASP A 380 -4.69 3.43 10.80
CA ASP A 380 -3.37 3.85 11.24
C ASP A 380 -2.31 2.84 10.78
N ALA A 381 -1.11 3.36 10.51
CA ALA A 381 0.04 2.51 10.25
C ALA A 381 0.31 1.62 11.48
N LYS A 382 0.22 0.30 11.31
CA LYS A 382 0.51 -0.64 12.39
C LYS A 382 1.98 -0.46 12.83
N PRO A 383 2.26 -0.50 14.14
CA PRO A 383 3.63 -0.37 14.62
C PRO A 383 4.52 -1.48 14.02
N PRO A 384 5.84 -1.22 13.90
CA PRO A 384 6.82 -2.24 13.53
C PRO A 384 6.68 -3.49 14.39
N ILE A 385 6.86 -4.68 13.79
CA ILE A 385 7.07 -5.87 14.61
C ILE A 385 8.48 -5.76 15.17
N ASP A 386 8.60 -5.37 16.43
CA ASP A 386 9.90 -5.35 17.11
C ASP A 386 10.16 -6.67 17.84
N GLU A 387 9.09 -7.40 18.19
CA GLU A 387 9.13 -8.59 19.03
C GLU A 387 8.04 -9.60 18.65
N LEU A 388 8.39 -10.89 18.67
CA LEU A 388 7.43 -11.99 18.60
C LEU A 388 7.23 -12.56 20.00
N ILE A 389 6.03 -12.41 20.56
CA ILE A 389 5.72 -12.83 21.92
C ILE A 389 5.05 -14.19 21.90
N PHE A 390 5.75 -15.20 22.39
CA PHE A 390 5.14 -16.50 22.71
C PHE A 390 4.63 -16.47 24.16
N LEU A 391 3.32 -16.56 24.35
CA LEU A 391 2.72 -16.64 25.68
C LEU A 391 3.03 -18.01 26.30
N GLY A 392 4.09 -18.07 27.11
CA GLY A 392 4.40 -19.19 28.00
C GLY A 392 4.31 -18.76 29.47
N ARG A 393 4.00 -19.69 30.38
CA ARG A 393 4.16 -19.44 31.82
C ARG A 393 5.64 -19.18 32.12
N ASP A 394 5.91 -18.24 33.03
CA ASP A 394 7.25 -17.82 33.47
C ASP A 394 8.07 -19.01 33.99
N CYS A 395 8.80 -19.68 33.10
CA CYS A 395 9.74 -20.75 33.46
C CYS A 395 11.12 -20.22 33.84
N THR A 396 11.52 -19.03 33.36
CA THR A 396 12.56 -18.10 33.88
C THR A 396 12.89 -17.03 32.82
N ASN A 397 12.91 -15.74 33.20
CA ASN A 397 13.37 -14.56 32.42
C ASN A 397 12.94 -14.47 30.93
N LYS A 398 11.78 -13.83 30.74
CA LYS A 398 10.99 -13.53 29.52
C LYS A 398 11.67 -12.92 28.26
N HIS A 399 12.99 -12.82 28.13
CA HIS A 399 13.61 -11.98 27.08
C HIS A 399 14.56 -12.65 26.08
N VAL A 400 14.74 -13.98 26.12
CA VAL A 400 15.72 -14.66 25.24
C VAL A 400 15.30 -14.69 23.76
N TYR A 401 14.01 -14.57 23.45
CA TYR A 401 13.47 -14.74 22.10
C TYR A 401 13.58 -13.50 21.18
N ILE A 402 13.95 -12.36 21.77
CA ILE A 402 14.05 -11.07 21.08
C ILE A 402 15.26 -11.05 20.13
N GLY A 403 16.37 -11.68 20.50
CA GLY A 403 17.62 -11.61 19.73
C GLY A 403 17.54 -12.32 18.37
N ALA A 404 17.10 -13.59 18.36
CA ALA A 404 17.02 -14.38 17.13
C ALA A 404 16.00 -13.80 16.14
N PHE A 405 14.83 -13.37 16.63
CA PHE A 405 13.81 -12.77 15.77
C PHE A 405 14.24 -11.41 15.21
N ARG A 406 15.01 -10.60 15.95
CA ARG A 406 15.59 -9.35 15.41
C ARG A 406 16.55 -9.61 14.24
N THR A 407 17.35 -10.68 14.30
CA THR A 407 18.20 -11.07 13.16
C THR A 407 17.35 -11.51 11.97
N ILE A 408 16.29 -12.29 12.19
CA ILE A 408 15.34 -12.68 11.15
C ILE A 408 14.71 -11.44 10.50
N LEU A 409 14.19 -10.51 11.30
CA LEU A 409 13.62 -9.26 10.81
C LEU A 409 14.63 -8.42 10.03
N SER A 410 15.87 -8.30 10.49
CA SER A 410 16.93 -7.60 9.75
C SER A 410 17.15 -8.24 8.38
N ASN A 411 17.26 -9.56 8.34
CA ASN A 411 17.42 -10.31 7.08
C ASN A 411 16.20 -10.17 6.17
N MET A 412 14.99 -10.15 6.73
CA MET A 412 13.77 -9.90 5.96
C MET A 412 13.74 -8.47 5.39
N LYS A 413 14.15 -7.45 6.15
CA LYS A 413 14.26 -6.06 5.65
C LYS A 413 15.32 -5.90 4.57
N GLU A 414 16.39 -6.70 4.64
CA GLU A 414 17.43 -6.78 3.60
C GLU A 414 17.01 -7.61 2.37
N GLY A 415 15.78 -8.11 2.34
CA GLY A 415 15.25 -8.86 1.19
C GLY A 415 15.80 -10.26 1.03
N ARG A 416 16.37 -10.86 2.08
CA ARG A 416 16.90 -12.23 2.04
C ARG A 416 15.77 -13.26 2.06
N SER A 417 15.99 -14.38 1.41
CA SER A 417 15.12 -15.55 1.48
C SER A 417 15.83 -16.72 2.15
N GLN A 418 15.32 -17.20 3.28
CA GLN A 418 15.95 -18.29 4.04
C GLN A 418 14.98 -18.96 5.00
N THR A 419 15.36 -20.16 5.46
CA THR A 419 14.67 -20.88 6.54
C THR A 419 15.55 -20.91 7.77
N GLU A 420 15.06 -20.36 8.86
CA GLU A 420 15.75 -20.24 10.14
C GLU A 420 15.09 -21.10 11.21
N GLU A 421 15.91 -21.57 12.15
CA GLU A 421 15.49 -22.36 13.30
C GLU A 421 15.73 -21.55 14.56
N PHE A 422 14.71 -21.44 15.40
CA PHE A 422 14.83 -20.85 16.73
C PHE A 422 14.08 -21.71 17.73
N THR A 423 14.38 -21.56 19.00
CA THR A 423 13.74 -22.37 20.05
C THR A 423 12.79 -21.53 20.88
N ARG A 424 11.69 -22.13 21.34
CA ARG A 424 10.77 -21.55 22.33
C ARG A 424 10.63 -22.50 23.53
N GLN A 425 10.38 -21.96 24.71
CA GLN A 425 9.92 -22.77 25.85
C GLN A 425 8.40 -22.94 25.79
N ARG A 426 7.95 -24.17 26.05
CA ARG A 426 6.53 -24.52 26.23
C ARG A 426 6.08 -24.22 27.67
N GLU A 427 4.77 -24.31 27.91
CA GLU A 427 4.18 -24.10 29.24
C GLU A 427 4.71 -25.07 30.32
N ASP A 428 5.19 -26.24 29.91
CA ASP A 428 5.81 -27.26 30.77
C ASP A 428 7.33 -27.04 30.94
N CYS A 429 7.85 -25.89 30.50
CA CYS A 429 9.26 -25.53 30.48
C CYS A 429 10.14 -26.41 29.58
N SER A 430 9.56 -27.25 28.72
CA SER A 430 10.31 -27.99 27.70
C SER A 430 10.69 -27.08 26.53
N THR A 431 11.83 -27.34 25.91
CA THR A 431 12.26 -26.61 24.71
C THR A 431 11.59 -27.21 23.47
N GLN A 432 11.01 -26.36 22.63
CA GLN A 432 10.48 -26.70 21.32
C GLN A 432 11.23 -25.94 20.24
N ASN A 433 11.67 -26.65 19.20
CA ASN A 433 12.22 -26.01 18.01
C ASN A 433 11.07 -25.48 17.14
N MET A 434 11.26 -24.28 16.65
CA MET A 434 10.37 -23.55 15.76
C MET A 434 11.13 -23.24 14.48
N TYR A 435 10.39 -23.22 13.38
CA TYR A 435 10.92 -22.94 12.05
C TYR A 435 10.19 -21.75 11.47
N ILE A 436 10.94 -20.85 10.85
CA ILE A 436 10.39 -19.74 10.08
C ILE A 436 11.10 -19.74 8.73
N SER A 437 10.32 -19.63 7.67
CA SER A 437 10.84 -19.47 6.32
C SER A 437 10.31 -18.17 5.78
N TYR A 438 11.17 -17.39 5.14
CA TYR A 438 10.77 -16.10 4.60
C TYR A 438 11.39 -15.84 3.24
N SER A 439 10.72 -15.01 2.46
CA SER A 439 11.16 -14.60 1.12
C SER A 439 10.74 -13.17 0.81
N SER A 440 11.58 -12.48 0.04
CA SER A 440 11.29 -11.13 -0.46
C SER A 440 10.32 -11.15 -1.63
N VAL A 441 9.41 -10.18 -1.64
CA VAL A 441 8.53 -9.88 -2.77
C VAL A 441 9.24 -8.84 -3.60
N ASN A 442 9.90 -9.28 -4.67
CA ASN A 442 10.54 -8.41 -5.63
C ASN A 442 9.64 -8.24 -6.84
N VAL A 443 9.42 -6.99 -7.25
CA VAL A 443 8.58 -6.63 -8.39
C VAL A 443 9.41 -5.92 -9.43
N LYS A 444 9.10 -6.19 -10.70
CA LYS A 444 9.68 -5.47 -11.81
C LYS A 444 9.00 -4.11 -11.97
N ASN A 445 9.80 -3.07 -12.04
CA ASN A 445 9.35 -1.72 -12.31
C ASN A 445 10.28 -1.00 -13.30
N PHE A 446 9.90 0.20 -13.70
CA PHE A 446 10.64 0.99 -14.68
C PHE A 446 11.01 2.34 -14.07
N TYR A 447 12.26 2.75 -14.27
CA TYR A 447 12.70 4.07 -13.83
C TYR A 447 11.85 5.16 -14.52
N PRO A 448 11.45 6.21 -13.79
CA PRO A 448 10.90 7.42 -14.40
C PRO A 448 11.87 7.91 -15.49
N LEU A 449 11.41 7.96 -16.72
CA LEU A 449 12.22 8.44 -17.84
C LEU A 449 12.32 9.95 -17.81
N ASN A 450 13.47 10.47 -18.25
CA ASN A 450 13.58 11.86 -18.64
C ASN A 450 12.60 12.11 -19.79
N SER A 451 11.51 12.80 -19.46
CA SER A 451 10.41 13.13 -20.36
C SER A 451 10.81 14.13 -21.46
N SER A 452 12.04 14.65 -21.50
CA SER A 452 12.53 15.42 -22.67
C SER A 452 13.11 14.55 -23.78
N ASP A 453 13.31 13.25 -23.54
CA ASP A 453 13.83 12.29 -24.53
C ASP A 453 12.87 11.10 -24.74
N PHE A 454 11.94 11.28 -25.67
CA PHE A 454 10.94 10.28 -26.08
C PHE A 454 11.51 9.10 -26.86
N SER A 455 12.78 9.18 -27.26
CA SER A 455 13.42 8.19 -28.14
C SER A 455 14.05 7.03 -27.38
N ARG A 456 14.21 7.14 -26.06
CA ARG A 456 14.85 6.11 -25.23
C ARG A 456 13.85 5.05 -24.76
N GLY A 457 14.32 3.82 -24.68
CA GLY A 457 13.62 2.72 -24.01
C GLY A 457 13.50 2.95 -22.50
N VAL A 458 12.70 2.12 -21.84
CA VAL A 458 12.59 2.11 -20.37
C VAL A 458 13.68 1.24 -19.77
N LYS A 459 14.28 1.67 -18.66
CA LYS A 459 15.19 0.84 -17.87
C LYS A 459 14.36 0.10 -16.82
N GLU A 460 14.25 -1.22 -16.97
CA GLU A 460 13.66 -2.11 -15.96
C GLU A 460 14.61 -2.21 -14.76
N TYR A 461 14.05 -2.31 -13.56
CA TYR A 461 14.75 -2.65 -12.34
C TYR A 461 13.84 -3.45 -11.42
N GLU A 462 14.43 -4.16 -10.46
CA GLU A 462 13.69 -4.89 -9.44
C GLU A 462 13.66 -4.08 -8.14
N SER A 463 12.46 -3.95 -7.57
CA SER A 463 12.22 -3.30 -6.29
C SER A 463 11.71 -4.33 -5.30
N MET A 464 12.26 -4.35 -4.09
CA MET A 464 11.68 -5.11 -3.01
C MET A 464 10.53 -4.30 -2.41
N ILE A 465 9.33 -4.89 -2.31
CA ILE A 465 8.18 -4.19 -1.72
C ILE A 465 7.82 -4.72 -0.34
N TYR A 466 7.98 -6.04 -0.13
CA TYR A 466 7.66 -6.72 1.13
C TYR A 466 8.61 -7.89 1.39
N SER A 467 8.56 -8.41 2.61
CA SER A 467 9.01 -9.77 2.93
C SER A 467 7.88 -10.55 3.58
N ILE A 468 7.66 -11.78 3.11
CA ILE A 468 6.64 -12.72 3.61
C ILE A 468 7.33 -13.78 4.44
N ALA A 469 6.73 -14.17 5.57
CA ALA A 469 7.15 -15.28 6.42
C ALA A 469 5.99 -16.25 6.71
#